data_AF-W9YHW4-F1
#
_entry.id   AF-W9YHW4-F1
#
_cell.length_a   1.000
_cell.length_b   1.000
_cell.length_c   1.000
_cell.angle_alpha   90.00
_cell.angle_beta   90.00
_cell.angle_gamma   90.00
#
_symmetry.space_group_name_H-M   'P 1'
#
loop_
_entity.id
_entity.type
_entity.pdbx_description
1 polymer ?
#
loop_
_entity_poly.entity_id
_entity_poly.type
_entity_poly.pdbx_seq_one_letter_code
_entity_poly.pdbx_strand_id
1 'polypeptide(L)'
;MSWLLNGTHRVKATQDNTPGRPTLHKIPSWTELHLLVRRGLGSGHHSLRDLDLSLIPWTNLRRLSILWEYTIPLNQFIHDIAPKLTKLQALRLHATHHRLYHPACRHDVPTTGLFADAPIVPPFRIPFELMRELRDLEIDGICNHIPINRLIGPKLRRLRLHCEDVLWSVCSAESQRSHSDILVAAKIAPDLEQLELDVGYIQNLWHPTAIPGVDLDMEQYAFLNAICKFRRLRSLRLFPPFVPRDSPRYSRTAINCIPISDDQAIRVFEHLRAQRSSLQTLSLAAIPSFVNIDTMCWEVKRQGEKTILTTKHRARNYQHRQVWIGQRRISSEIKRFNTPRKYLSDSECWALTRNDVHHSNRRTR
;
A
#
# COMPACT_ATOMS: atom_id res chain seq x y z
N MET A 1 -10.01 -14.73 17.53
CA MET A 1 -11.40 -14.21 17.54
C MET A 1 -12.35 -15.33 17.14
N SER A 2 -12.62 -16.29 18.03
CA SER A 2 -13.48 -17.47 17.79
C SER A 2 -14.98 -17.22 18.04
N TRP A 3 -15.37 -15.97 18.34
CA TRP A 3 -16.69 -15.60 18.88
C TRP A 3 -17.58 -14.85 17.88
N LEU A 4 -17.15 -14.73 16.62
CA LEU A 4 -17.95 -14.16 15.52
C LEU A 4 -18.75 -15.20 14.74
N LEU A 5 -18.65 -16.49 15.10
CA LEU A 5 -19.35 -17.57 14.42
C LEU A 5 -20.80 -17.66 14.91
N ASN A 6 -21.75 -17.62 13.97
CA ASN A 6 -23.16 -17.89 14.24
C ASN A 6 -23.26 -19.34 14.73
N GLY A 7 -23.57 -19.53 16.02
CA GLY A 7 -23.66 -20.84 16.64
C GLY A 7 -24.90 -21.60 16.15
N THR A 8 -24.85 -22.22 14.97
CA THR A 8 -25.72 -23.36 14.67
C THR A 8 -24.97 -24.64 15.03
N HIS A 9 -24.88 -24.91 16.33
CA HIS A 9 -24.57 -26.25 16.82
C HIS A 9 -25.66 -27.21 16.36
N ARG A 10 -25.34 -28.06 15.36
CA ARG A 10 -26.05 -29.32 15.17
C ARG A 10 -25.66 -30.23 16.34
N VAL A 11 -26.42 -30.17 17.43
CA VAL A 11 -26.46 -31.24 18.44
C VAL A 11 -27.85 -31.86 18.33
N LYS A 12 -27.89 -33.14 17.95
CA LYS A 12 -29.09 -33.96 18.09
C LYS A 12 -29.26 -34.32 19.58
N ALA A 13 -30.52 -34.27 20.04
CA ALA A 13 -31.04 -34.62 21.37
C ALA A 13 -30.59 -33.65 22.48
N THR A 14 -31.45 -33.11 23.36
CA THR A 14 -32.71 -33.58 23.95
C THR A 14 -33.47 -32.34 24.47
N GLN A 15 -34.75 -32.50 24.83
CA GLN A 15 -35.66 -31.45 25.31
C GLN A 15 -35.12 -30.57 26.47
N ASP A 16 -35.69 -29.36 26.55
CA ASP A 16 -35.63 -28.37 27.63
C ASP A 16 -34.29 -27.68 27.95
N ASN A 17 -34.06 -26.57 27.24
CA ASN A 17 -33.82 -25.22 27.77
C ASN A 17 -33.16 -24.38 26.66
N THR A 18 -33.77 -23.23 26.35
CA THR A 18 -33.28 -22.23 25.38
C THR A 18 -31.81 -21.87 25.61
N PRO A 19 -30.87 -22.15 24.67
CA PRO A 19 -29.53 -21.62 24.77
C PRO A 19 -29.56 -20.19 24.25
N GLY A 20 -29.48 -19.24 25.18
CA GLY A 20 -29.37 -17.82 24.86
C GLY A 20 -28.21 -17.56 23.91
N ARG A 21 -28.48 -16.87 22.80
CA ARG A 21 -27.44 -16.22 22.00
C ARG A 21 -26.53 -15.42 22.95
N PRO A 22 -25.20 -15.42 22.78
CA PRO A 22 -24.34 -14.48 23.48
C PRO A 22 -24.69 -13.07 23.00
N THR A 23 -25.65 -12.43 23.68
CA THR A 23 -25.97 -11.04 23.46
C THR A 23 -24.87 -10.21 24.08
N LEU A 24 -24.07 -9.55 23.24
CA LEU A 24 -23.24 -8.44 23.67
C LEU A 24 -24.17 -7.38 24.28
N HIS A 25 -24.32 -7.38 25.61
CA HIS A 25 -25.23 -6.50 26.34
C HIS A 25 -24.90 -4.99 26.22
N LYS A 26 -23.79 -4.65 25.55
CA LYS A 26 -23.44 -3.30 25.13
C LYS A 26 -22.88 -3.36 23.71
N ILE A 27 -23.46 -2.59 22.79
CA ILE A 27 -22.88 -2.42 21.44
C ILE A 27 -21.45 -1.89 21.64
N PRO A 28 -20.43 -2.60 21.14
CA PRO A 28 -19.06 -2.16 21.34
C PRO A 28 -18.84 -0.78 20.69
N SER A 29 -18.14 0.12 21.36
CA SER A 29 -17.81 1.45 20.82
C SER A 29 -16.50 1.40 20.01
N TRP A 30 -16.33 0.38 19.17
CA TRP A 30 -15.08 0.21 18.43
C TRP A 30 -14.93 1.30 17.38
N THR A 31 -13.76 1.95 17.38
CA THR A 31 -13.37 2.94 16.38
C THR A 31 -12.33 2.39 15.40
N GLU A 32 -11.68 1.27 15.75
CA GLU A 32 -10.66 0.62 14.94
C GLU A 32 -10.93 -0.88 14.90
N LEU A 33 -10.77 -1.48 13.73
CA LEU A 33 -10.96 -2.91 13.53
C LEU A 33 -9.89 -3.47 12.58
N HIS A 34 -9.27 -4.57 13.01
CA HIS A 34 -8.38 -5.38 12.19
C HIS A 34 -9.03 -6.75 11.97
N LEU A 35 -9.32 -7.06 10.72
CA LEU A 35 -9.90 -8.32 10.29
C LEU A 35 -8.84 -9.14 9.57
N LEU A 36 -8.60 -10.36 10.06
CA LEU A 36 -7.91 -11.42 9.32
C LEU A 36 -8.96 -12.39 8.84
N VAL A 37 -9.14 -12.48 7.53
CA VAL A 37 -10.09 -13.39 6.89
C VAL A 37 -9.29 -14.46 6.18
N ARG A 38 -9.32 -15.68 6.72
CA ARG A 38 -8.62 -16.85 6.18
C ARG A 38 -9.49 -18.09 6.29
N ARG A 39 -9.26 -19.07 5.43
CA ARG A 39 -9.94 -20.37 5.52
C ARG A 39 -9.43 -21.12 6.75
N GLY A 40 -10.34 -21.65 7.59
CA GLY A 40 -9.96 -22.53 8.70
C GLY A 40 -9.38 -23.84 8.19
N LEU A 41 -8.25 -24.27 8.75
CA LEU A 41 -7.69 -25.60 8.50
C LEU A 41 -8.61 -26.65 9.17
N GLY A 42 -9.03 -27.66 8.42
CA GLY A 42 -9.81 -28.79 8.95
C GLY A 42 -11.29 -28.52 9.24
N SER A 43 -11.79 -27.29 9.04
CA SER A 43 -13.20 -26.98 9.24
C SER A 43 -14.01 -27.17 7.94
N GLY A 44 -15.01 -28.06 7.97
CA GLY A 44 -15.96 -28.23 6.87
C GLY A 44 -16.70 -26.91 6.58
N HIS A 45 -16.83 -26.58 5.30
CA HIS A 45 -17.71 -25.55 4.69
C HIS A 45 -18.08 -24.28 5.49
N HIS A 46 -17.23 -23.71 6.33
CA HIS A 46 -17.55 -22.41 6.94
C HIS A 46 -17.48 -21.31 5.88
N SER A 47 -18.62 -20.67 5.64
CA SER A 47 -18.75 -19.53 4.74
C SER A 47 -18.45 -18.24 5.51
N LEU A 48 -18.00 -17.19 4.80
CA LEU A 48 -18.04 -15.83 5.33
C LEU A 48 -19.44 -15.42 5.84
N ARG A 49 -20.49 -16.06 5.32
CA ARG A 49 -21.88 -15.89 5.77
C ARG A 49 -22.14 -16.42 7.18
N ASP A 50 -21.24 -17.23 7.72
CA ASP A 50 -21.33 -17.75 9.08
C ASP A 50 -20.78 -16.75 10.11
N LEU A 51 -20.12 -15.68 9.65
CA LEU A 51 -19.75 -14.55 10.51
C LEU A 51 -20.99 -13.68 10.74
N ASP A 52 -21.36 -13.48 12.00
CA ASP A 52 -22.38 -12.50 12.34
C ASP A 52 -21.79 -11.08 12.27
N LEU A 53 -21.73 -10.55 11.05
CA LEU A 53 -21.28 -9.19 10.78
C LEU A 53 -22.15 -8.13 11.45
N SER A 54 -23.35 -8.48 11.96
CA SER A 54 -24.20 -7.52 12.68
C SER A 54 -23.64 -7.13 14.05
N LEU A 55 -22.77 -7.96 14.63
CA LEU A 55 -22.11 -7.68 15.92
C LEU A 55 -21.05 -6.58 15.82
N ILE A 56 -20.57 -6.28 14.62
CA ILE A 56 -19.53 -5.27 14.40
C ILE A 56 -20.21 -3.89 14.30
N PRO A 57 -19.78 -2.90 15.11
CA PRO A 57 -20.32 -1.55 15.10
C PRO A 57 -19.78 -0.73 13.92
N TRP A 58 -20.06 -1.16 12.68
CA TRP A 58 -19.53 -0.60 11.43
C TRP A 58 -19.65 0.93 11.33
N THR A 59 -20.77 1.47 11.81
CA THR A 59 -21.08 2.91 11.78
C THR A 59 -20.22 3.75 12.71
N ASN A 60 -19.53 3.14 13.68
CA ASN A 60 -18.61 3.81 14.60
C ASN A 60 -17.15 3.70 14.15
N LEU A 61 -16.84 2.80 13.20
CA LEU A 61 -15.48 2.58 12.75
C LEU A 61 -14.93 3.82 12.03
N ARG A 62 -13.76 4.25 12.49
CA ARG A 62 -12.91 5.25 11.86
C ARG A 62 -11.75 4.59 11.11
N ARG A 63 -11.33 3.38 11.50
CA ARG A 63 -10.26 2.64 10.84
C ARG A 63 -10.61 1.18 10.63
N LEU A 64 -10.33 0.67 9.43
CA LEU A 64 -10.62 -0.70 9.05
C LEU A 64 -9.45 -1.29 8.25
N SER A 65 -8.81 -2.31 8.81
CA SER A 65 -7.75 -3.07 8.16
C SER A 65 -8.28 -4.45 7.88
N ILE A 66 -8.21 -4.88 6.63
CA ILE A 66 -8.64 -6.20 6.20
C ILE A 66 -7.43 -6.88 5.56
N LEU A 67 -6.98 -7.97 6.18
CA LEU A 67 -6.06 -8.93 5.61
C LEU A 67 -6.89 -10.10 5.08
N TRP A 68 -6.89 -10.26 3.76
CA TRP A 68 -7.73 -11.19 3.01
C TRP A 68 -6.89 -12.32 2.42
N GLU A 69 -6.86 -13.44 3.13
CA GLU A 69 -6.22 -14.69 2.74
C GLU A 69 -7.26 -15.73 2.24
N TYR A 70 -8.52 -15.32 2.12
CA TYR A 70 -9.59 -16.18 1.67
C TYR A 70 -9.67 -16.22 0.15
N THR A 71 -9.99 -17.39 -0.39
CA THR A 71 -9.96 -17.65 -1.84
C THR A 71 -11.12 -17.04 -2.61
N ILE A 72 -12.11 -16.42 -1.95
CA ILE A 72 -13.23 -15.75 -2.62
C ILE A 72 -12.88 -14.27 -2.84
N PRO A 73 -13.23 -13.66 -4.00
CA PRO A 73 -12.99 -12.24 -4.24
C PRO A 73 -13.55 -11.33 -3.13
N LEU A 74 -12.76 -10.33 -2.73
CA LEU A 74 -13.06 -9.37 -1.66
C LEU A 74 -14.21 -8.42 -2.04
N ASN A 75 -14.51 -8.31 -3.34
CA ASN A 75 -15.44 -7.32 -3.91
C ASN A 75 -16.81 -7.32 -3.24
N GLN A 76 -17.42 -8.49 -3.08
CA GLN A 76 -18.74 -8.62 -2.48
C GLN A 76 -18.72 -8.17 -1.02
N PHE A 77 -17.69 -8.56 -0.27
CA PHE A 77 -17.56 -8.19 1.13
C PHE A 77 -17.47 -6.66 1.31
N ILE A 78 -16.64 -6.00 0.51
CA ILE A 78 -16.53 -4.53 0.52
C ILE A 78 -17.84 -3.88 0.12
N HIS A 79 -18.50 -4.39 -0.92
CA HIS A 79 -19.80 -3.91 -1.37
C HIS A 79 -20.85 -3.97 -0.24
N ASP A 80 -20.88 -5.06 0.53
CA ASP A 80 -21.89 -5.28 1.58
C ASP A 80 -21.67 -4.42 2.83
N ILE A 81 -20.41 -4.17 3.21
CA ILE A 81 -20.10 -3.38 4.41
C ILE A 81 -20.00 -1.88 4.13
N ALA A 82 -19.68 -1.48 2.90
CA ALA A 82 -19.41 -0.09 2.56
C ALA A 82 -20.51 0.92 2.94
N PRO A 83 -21.82 0.63 2.75
CA PRO A 83 -22.89 1.53 3.18
C PRO A 83 -22.90 1.83 4.69
N LYS A 84 -22.29 0.95 5.50
CA LYS A 84 -22.23 1.10 6.94
C LYS A 84 -20.99 1.88 7.42
N LEU A 85 -20.00 2.08 6.55
CA LEU A 85 -18.69 2.69 6.86
C LEU A 85 -18.67 4.21 6.70
N THR A 86 -19.73 4.88 7.15
CA THR A 86 -19.97 6.32 6.89
C THR A 86 -18.99 7.26 7.59
N LYS A 87 -18.41 6.83 8.72
CA LYS A 87 -17.42 7.60 9.51
C LYS A 87 -15.97 7.17 9.26
N LEU A 88 -15.74 6.28 8.28
CA LEU A 88 -14.42 5.71 8.05
C LEU A 88 -13.44 6.78 7.55
N GLN A 89 -12.29 6.85 8.20
CA GLN A 89 -11.21 7.80 7.90
C GLN A 89 -9.98 7.11 7.31
N ALA A 90 -9.75 5.84 7.66
CA ALA A 90 -8.65 5.04 7.14
C ALA A 90 -9.11 3.63 6.74
N LEU A 91 -8.78 3.22 5.52
CA LEU A 91 -9.06 1.90 5.00
C LEU A 91 -7.76 1.25 4.52
N ARG A 92 -7.47 0.06 5.04
CA ARG A 92 -6.37 -0.79 4.55
C ARG A 92 -6.94 -2.10 4.06
N LEU A 93 -6.64 -2.43 2.82
CA LEU A 93 -7.00 -3.67 2.17
C LEU A 93 -5.71 -4.35 1.74
N HIS A 94 -5.51 -5.57 2.20
CA HIS A 94 -4.42 -6.40 1.77
C HIS A 94 -5.00 -7.73 1.33
N ALA A 95 -4.78 -8.10 0.07
CA ALA A 95 -5.18 -9.40 -0.44
C ALA A 95 -3.94 -10.11 -0.96
N THR A 96 -3.87 -11.42 -0.75
CA THR A 96 -2.71 -12.23 -1.14
C THR A 96 -2.50 -12.32 -2.65
N HIS A 97 -3.48 -11.90 -3.45
CA HIS A 97 -3.44 -11.96 -4.91
C HIS A 97 -4.34 -10.91 -5.55
N HIS A 98 -3.88 -10.28 -6.63
CA HIS A 98 -4.65 -9.29 -7.38
C HIS A 98 -6.00 -9.77 -7.95
N ARG A 99 -6.16 -11.08 -8.21
CA ARG A 99 -7.42 -11.68 -8.66
C ARG A 99 -8.53 -11.58 -7.62
N LEU A 100 -8.19 -11.39 -6.35
CA LEU A 100 -9.15 -11.16 -5.27
C LEU A 100 -9.81 -9.78 -5.35
N TYR A 101 -9.19 -8.82 -6.04
CA TYR A 101 -9.79 -7.54 -6.40
C TYR A 101 -10.43 -7.57 -7.80
N HIS A 102 -9.79 -8.30 -8.74
CA HIS A 102 -10.24 -8.36 -10.13
C HIS A 102 -10.11 -9.78 -10.71
N PRO A 103 -11.16 -10.62 -10.58
CA PRO A 103 -11.11 -12.02 -11.00
C PRO A 103 -10.82 -12.22 -12.50
N ALA A 104 -11.21 -11.24 -13.33
CA ALA A 104 -11.01 -11.25 -14.78
C ALA A 104 -9.67 -10.61 -15.23
N CYS A 105 -8.72 -10.38 -14.30
CA CYS A 105 -7.43 -9.78 -14.62
C CYS A 105 -6.65 -10.63 -15.62
N ARG A 106 -6.18 -10.00 -16.70
CA ARG A 106 -5.48 -10.65 -17.83
C ARG A 106 -3.96 -10.77 -17.67
N HIS A 107 -3.38 -10.21 -16.60
CA HIS A 107 -1.92 -10.23 -16.37
C HIS A 107 -1.37 -11.64 -16.08
N ASP A 108 -2.25 -12.62 -15.82
CA ASP A 108 -1.87 -14.02 -15.65
C ASP A 108 -2.47 -14.90 -16.75
N VAL A 109 -1.59 -15.68 -17.41
CA VAL A 109 -1.95 -16.93 -18.10
C VAL A 109 -2.76 -17.80 -17.12
N PRO A 110 -3.82 -18.51 -17.55
CA PRO A 110 -4.74 -19.14 -16.61
C PRO A 110 -4.02 -20.23 -15.80
N THR A 111 -3.73 -19.94 -14.52
CA THR A 111 -3.70 -21.00 -13.52
C THR A 111 -5.11 -21.58 -13.50
N THR A 112 -5.20 -22.81 -14.01
CA THR A 112 -6.38 -23.64 -14.07
C THR A 112 -7.23 -23.53 -12.80
N GLY A 113 -8.53 -23.25 -12.97
CA GLY A 113 -9.57 -23.61 -12.01
C GLY A 113 -9.76 -22.79 -10.73
N LEU A 114 -8.87 -21.89 -10.32
CA LEU A 114 -9.02 -21.19 -9.01
C LEU A 114 -10.26 -20.29 -8.91
N PHE A 115 -10.73 -19.75 -10.03
CA PHE A 115 -11.86 -18.80 -10.09
C PHE A 115 -12.80 -19.03 -11.28
N ALA A 116 -12.68 -20.18 -11.97
CA ALA A 116 -13.52 -20.48 -13.14
C ALA A 116 -15.02 -20.49 -12.78
N ASP A 117 -15.33 -20.84 -11.53
CA ASP A 117 -16.68 -20.83 -10.96
C ASP A 117 -16.93 -19.65 -10.01
N ALA A 118 -16.10 -18.60 -10.05
CA ALA A 118 -16.29 -17.45 -9.18
C ALA A 118 -17.64 -16.79 -9.52
N PRO A 119 -18.51 -16.53 -8.52
CA PRO A 119 -19.80 -15.91 -8.77
C PRO A 119 -19.61 -14.53 -9.41
N ILE A 120 -20.62 -14.06 -10.13
CA ILE A 120 -20.64 -12.69 -10.64
C ILE A 120 -20.61 -11.74 -9.44
N VAL A 121 -19.44 -11.17 -9.17
CA VAL A 121 -19.21 -10.19 -8.11
C VAL A 121 -19.21 -8.78 -8.68
N PRO A 122 -19.61 -7.76 -7.90
CA PRO A 122 -19.54 -6.38 -8.35
C PRO A 122 -18.10 -5.99 -8.71
N PRO A 123 -17.89 -5.08 -9.67
CA PRO A 123 -16.58 -4.52 -9.94
C PRO A 123 -16.00 -3.88 -8.69
N PHE A 124 -14.71 -4.08 -8.44
CA PHE A 124 -14.05 -3.50 -7.27
C PHE A 124 -13.98 -1.98 -7.41
N ARG A 125 -14.50 -1.27 -6.40
CA ARG A 125 -14.44 0.18 -6.26
C ARG A 125 -14.52 0.57 -4.79
N ILE A 126 -13.93 1.70 -4.44
CA ILE A 126 -14.13 2.34 -3.14
C ILE A 126 -15.27 3.35 -3.28
N PRO A 127 -16.42 3.15 -2.61
CA PRO A 127 -17.56 4.04 -2.74
C PRO A 127 -17.39 5.28 -1.84
N PHE A 128 -16.61 6.25 -2.32
CA PHE A 128 -16.37 7.54 -1.64
C PHE A 128 -17.65 8.36 -1.42
N GLU A 129 -18.71 8.09 -2.17
CA GLU A 129 -20.03 8.67 -1.95
C GLU A 129 -20.64 8.26 -0.59
N LEU A 130 -20.29 7.06 -0.11
CA LEU A 130 -20.68 6.50 1.20
C LEU A 130 -19.59 6.78 2.25
N MET A 131 -18.31 6.60 1.89
CA MET A 131 -17.15 6.80 2.78
C MET A 131 -16.62 8.24 2.72
N ARG A 132 -17.49 9.21 3.02
CA ARG A 132 -17.21 10.65 2.79
C ARG A 132 -16.09 11.22 3.64
N GLU A 133 -15.68 10.55 4.70
CA GLU A 133 -14.61 10.98 5.61
C GLU A 133 -13.26 10.28 5.35
N LEU A 134 -13.19 9.42 4.31
CA LEU A 134 -11.99 8.64 4.02
C LEU A 134 -10.84 9.54 3.56
N ARG A 135 -9.76 9.53 4.34
CA ARG A 135 -8.54 10.33 4.12
C ARG A 135 -7.34 9.46 3.81
N ASP A 136 -7.29 8.25 4.35
CA ASP A 136 -6.16 7.35 4.21
C ASP A 136 -6.64 6.05 3.54
N LEU A 137 -6.06 5.73 2.38
CA LEU A 137 -6.35 4.51 1.65
C LEU A 137 -5.06 3.77 1.33
N GLU A 138 -5.00 2.51 1.76
CA GLU A 138 -3.93 1.57 1.42
C GLU A 138 -4.56 0.33 0.80
N ILE A 139 -4.13 0.00 -0.42
CA ILE A 139 -4.51 -1.23 -1.10
C ILE A 139 -3.23 -1.93 -1.56
N ASP A 140 -2.90 -3.01 -0.88
CA ASP A 140 -1.82 -3.92 -1.25
C ASP A 140 -2.39 -5.11 -2.03
N GLY A 141 -1.64 -5.54 -3.05
CA GLY A 141 -2.00 -6.61 -3.97
C GLY A 141 -2.88 -6.16 -5.14
N ILE A 142 -3.02 -4.86 -5.42
CA ILE A 142 -3.87 -4.36 -6.51
C ILE A 142 -3.07 -4.11 -7.80
N CYS A 143 -3.59 -4.57 -8.95
CA CYS A 143 -2.99 -4.30 -10.25
C CYS A 143 -3.50 -2.98 -10.87
N ASN A 144 -2.83 -2.51 -11.92
CA ASN A 144 -3.19 -1.27 -12.61
C ASN A 144 -4.48 -1.33 -13.46
N HIS A 145 -5.05 -2.52 -13.69
CA HIS A 145 -6.27 -2.68 -14.49
C HIS A 145 -7.53 -2.07 -13.86
N ILE A 146 -7.60 -1.98 -12.53
CA ILE A 146 -8.74 -1.32 -11.89
C ILE A 146 -8.56 0.19 -12.07
N PRO A 147 -9.44 0.90 -12.80
CA PRO A 147 -9.25 2.31 -13.12
C PRO A 147 -9.07 3.17 -11.87
N ILE A 148 -8.13 4.12 -11.91
CA ILE A 148 -7.76 4.90 -10.73
C ILE A 148 -8.91 5.76 -10.18
N ASN A 149 -9.86 6.16 -11.04
CA ASN A 149 -11.07 6.88 -10.64
C ASN A 149 -12.04 6.03 -9.81
N ARG A 150 -11.87 4.71 -9.73
CA ARG A 150 -12.61 3.81 -8.84
C ARG A 150 -11.95 3.67 -7.46
N LEU A 151 -10.74 4.20 -7.30
CA LEU A 151 -9.90 4.01 -6.11
C LEU A 151 -9.62 5.33 -5.36
N ILE A 152 -9.93 6.48 -5.94
CA ILE A 152 -9.58 7.79 -5.38
C ILE A 152 -10.83 8.62 -5.11
N GLY A 153 -10.78 9.42 -4.05
CA GLY A 153 -11.82 10.38 -3.69
C GLY A 153 -11.26 11.72 -3.22
N PRO A 154 -12.11 12.74 -3.13
CA PRO A 154 -11.68 14.14 -3.01
C PRO A 154 -11.06 14.53 -1.68
N LYS A 155 -11.38 13.81 -0.59
CA LYS A 155 -10.81 14.09 0.74
C LYS A 155 -9.54 13.30 1.04
N LEU A 156 -9.06 12.49 0.08
CA LEU A 156 -7.91 11.63 0.29
C LEU A 156 -6.64 12.46 0.50
N ARG A 157 -5.92 12.14 1.57
CA ARG A 157 -4.64 12.74 1.99
C ARG A 157 -3.48 11.77 1.83
N ARG A 158 -3.75 10.47 1.96
CA ARG A 158 -2.77 9.41 1.81
C ARG A 158 -3.30 8.33 0.89
N LEU A 159 -2.52 7.98 -0.12
CA LEU A 159 -2.82 6.91 -1.05
C LEU A 159 -1.63 6.00 -1.16
N ARG A 160 -1.85 4.71 -0.94
CA ARG A 160 -0.92 3.64 -1.27
C ARG A 160 -1.62 2.63 -2.16
N LEU A 161 -1.06 2.44 -3.36
CA LEU A 161 -1.45 1.36 -4.27
C LEU A 161 -0.17 0.60 -4.61
N HIS A 162 -0.09 -0.63 -4.14
CA HIS A 162 1.05 -1.49 -4.38
C HIS A 162 0.58 -2.88 -4.80
N CYS A 163 1.18 -3.44 -5.83
CA CYS A 163 0.96 -4.81 -6.24
C CYS A 163 1.98 -5.72 -5.57
N GLU A 164 1.66 -6.15 -4.35
CA GLU A 164 2.44 -7.19 -3.68
C GLU A 164 2.06 -8.58 -4.21
N ASP A 165 2.83 -9.07 -5.18
CA ASP A 165 2.86 -10.46 -5.58
C ASP A 165 4.04 -11.21 -4.92
N VAL A 166 3.74 -12.27 -4.17
CA VAL A 166 4.69 -13.12 -3.44
C VAL A 166 5.67 -13.84 -4.37
N LEU A 167 5.28 -14.07 -5.61
CA LEU A 167 6.10 -14.69 -6.63
C LEU A 167 6.75 -13.64 -7.55
N TRP A 168 6.12 -12.47 -7.71
CA TRP A 168 6.41 -11.57 -8.83
C TRP A 168 6.50 -10.05 -8.53
N SER A 169 6.22 -9.55 -7.30
CA SER A 169 6.13 -8.09 -7.00
C SER A 169 7.43 -7.35 -7.22
N VAL A 170 8.54 -8.04 -7.00
CA VAL A 170 9.87 -7.49 -7.16
C VAL A 170 10.26 -7.42 -8.65
N CYS A 171 9.45 -8.02 -9.53
CA CYS A 171 9.83 -8.38 -10.88
C CYS A 171 9.06 -7.66 -11.99
N SER A 172 7.99 -6.91 -11.71
CA SER A 172 7.13 -6.39 -12.78
C SER A 172 6.87 -4.89 -12.72
N ALA A 173 7.35 -4.19 -13.74
CA ALA A 173 6.96 -2.81 -14.06
C ALA A 173 5.47 -2.70 -14.50
N GLU A 174 4.79 -3.82 -14.76
CA GLU A 174 3.43 -3.84 -15.31
C GLU A 174 2.37 -3.34 -14.33
N SER A 175 2.69 -3.27 -13.04
CA SER A 175 1.81 -2.72 -12.01
C SER A 175 1.85 -1.18 -11.96
N GLN A 176 2.79 -0.55 -12.67
CA GLN A 176 2.84 0.90 -12.78
C GLN A 176 1.51 1.45 -13.32
N ARG A 177 1.03 2.51 -12.67
CA ARG A 177 -0.08 3.31 -13.16
C ARG A 177 0.38 4.22 -14.29
N SER A 178 -0.42 4.34 -15.34
CA SER A 178 -0.08 5.24 -16.45
C SER A 178 0.00 6.70 -15.97
N HIS A 179 0.81 7.51 -16.64
CA HIS A 179 0.88 8.95 -16.32
C HIS A 179 -0.51 9.62 -16.41
N SER A 180 -1.38 9.17 -17.31
CA SER A 180 -2.74 9.68 -17.46
C SER A 180 -3.62 9.39 -16.23
N ASP A 181 -3.49 8.20 -15.65
CA ASP A 181 -4.13 7.84 -14.37
C ASP A 181 -3.66 8.79 -13.26
N ILE A 182 -2.35 9.07 -13.17
CA ILE A 182 -1.80 9.98 -12.17
C ILE A 182 -2.33 11.41 -12.33
N LEU A 183 -2.50 11.89 -13.57
CA LEU A 183 -3.12 13.19 -13.83
C LEU A 183 -4.59 13.23 -13.40
N VAL A 184 -5.34 12.15 -13.63
CA VAL A 184 -6.73 12.02 -13.15
C VAL A 184 -6.77 12.01 -11.62
N ALA A 185 -5.89 11.24 -10.98
CA ALA A 185 -5.75 11.19 -9.53
C ALA A 185 -5.49 12.58 -8.92
N ALA A 186 -4.56 13.34 -9.50
CA ALA A 186 -4.25 14.70 -9.05
C ALA A 186 -5.42 15.68 -9.21
N LYS A 187 -6.32 15.44 -10.17
CA LYS A 187 -7.57 16.22 -10.32
C LYS A 187 -8.61 15.85 -9.28
N ILE A 188 -8.79 14.55 -9.00
CA ILE A 188 -9.80 14.05 -8.06
C ILE A 188 -9.39 14.35 -6.62
N ALA A 189 -8.13 14.09 -6.26
CA ALA A 189 -7.56 14.30 -4.93
C ALA A 189 -6.43 15.35 -4.95
N PRO A 190 -6.74 16.65 -5.19
CA PRO A 190 -5.73 17.71 -5.29
C PRO A 190 -4.96 17.94 -3.99
N ASP A 191 -5.54 17.46 -2.89
CA ASP A 191 -5.12 17.65 -1.52
C ASP A 191 -4.25 16.52 -0.97
N LEU A 192 -3.89 15.55 -1.81
CA LEU A 192 -3.04 14.43 -1.45
C LEU A 192 -1.66 14.89 -0.97
N GLU A 193 -1.26 14.39 0.19
CA GLU A 193 0.00 14.75 0.88
C GLU A 193 1.02 13.61 0.85
N GLN A 194 0.55 12.36 0.76
CA GLN A 194 1.38 11.18 0.71
C GLN A 194 0.92 10.24 -0.40
N LEU A 195 1.86 9.81 -1.22
CA LEU A 195 1.62 8.92 -2.34
C LEU A 195 2.64 7.78 -2.31
N GLU A 196 2.16 6.55 -2.32
CA GLU A 196 2.97 5.34 -2.46
C GLU A 196 2.48 4.54 -3.68
N LEU A 197 3.34 4.31 -4.67
CA LEU A 197 2.97 3.67 -5.94
C LEU A 197 4.06 2.75 -6.47
N ASP A 198 3.66 1.72 -7.21
CA ASP A 198 4.56 0.99 -8.09
C ASP A 198 5.08 1.90 -9.20
N VAL A 199 6.36 1.73 -9.52
CA VAL A 199 7.02 2.39 -10.65
C VAL A 199 7.77 1.33 -11.45
N GLY A 200 7.97 1.58 -12.73
CA GLY A 200 8.73 0.70 -13.62
C GLY A 200 10.23 0.85 -13.41
N TYR A 201 10.97 0.47 -14.46
CA TYR A 201 12.42 0.52 -14.50
C TYR A 201 12.91 1.97 -14.49
N ILE A 202 13.43 2.39 -13.34
CA ILE A 202 13.95 3.75 -13.10
C ILE A 202 15.48 3.83 -13.22
N GLN A 203 16.13 2.76 -13.69
CA GLN A 203 17.56 2.76 -14.00
C GLN A 203 17.85 3.93 -14.96
N ASN A 204 18.99 4.59 -14.76
CA ASN A 204 19.49 5.65 -15.64
C ASN A 204 18.65 6.94 -15.68
N LEU A 205 17.59 7.06 -14.88
CA LEU A 205 16.82 8.31 -14.77
C LEU A 205 17.72 9.50 -14.42
N TRP A 206 17.77 10.48 -15.33
CA TRP A 206 18.60 11.69 -15.21
C TRP A 206 20.11 11.41 -15.03
N HIS A 207 20.58 10.25 -15.49
CA HIS A 207 22.01 9.97 -15.55
C HIS A 207 22.67 10.83 -16.65
N PRO A 208 23.86 11.43 -16.43
CA PRO A 208 24.47 12.37 -17.38
C PRO A 208 24.68 11.84 -18.79
N THR A 209 24.90 10.53 -18.91
CA THR A 209 25.21 9.85 -20.18
C THR A 209 24.04 9.08 -20.76
N ALA A 210 22.87 9.08 -20.08
CA ALA A 210 21.72 8.33 -20.55
C ALA A 210 21.01 9.10 -21.68
N ILE A 211 20.74 8.41 -22.77
CA ILE A 211 19.98 8.92 -23.91
C ILE A 211 18.50 8.53 -23.72
N PRO A 212 17.59 9.50 -23.56
CA PRO A 212 16.16 9.22 -23.42
C PRO A 212 15.61 8.44 -24.62
N GLY A 213 14.86 7.37 -24.38
CA GLY A 213 14.33 6.46 -25.41
C GLY A 213 15.27 5.34 -25.84
N VAL A 214 16.56 5.42 -25.46
CA VAL A 214 17.55 4.35 -25.69
C VAL A 214 17.86 3.65 -24.36
N ASP A 215 18.41 4.39 -23.39
CA ASP A 215 18.85 3.85 -22.09
C ASP A 215 17.75 3.86 -21.03
N LEU A 216 16.64 4.54 -21.33
CA LEU A 216 15.54 4.81 -20.40
C LEU A 216 14.22 4.86 -21.16
N ASP A 217 13.19 4.31 -20.53
CA ASP A 217 11.80 4.46 -20.96
C ASP A 217 11.27 5.88 -20.71
N MET A 218 10.86 6.55 -21.79
CA MET A 218 10.27 7.89 -21.75
C MET A 218 8.99 7.96 -20.92
N GLU A 219 8.29 6.84 -20.73
CA GLU A 219 7.12 6.77 -19.88
C GLU A 219 7.44 7.15 -18.43
N GLN A 220 8.65 6.86 -17.94
CA GLN A 220 9.07 7.18 -16.58
C GLN A 220 9.17 8.69 -16.34
N TYR A 221 9.62 9.45 -17.35
CA TYR A 221 9.58 10.91 -17.28
C TYR A 221 8.15 11.44 -17.24
N ALA A 222 7.27 10.92 -18.09
CA ALA A 222 5.86 11.32 -18.10
C ALA A 222 5.17 11.01 -16.76
N PHE A 223 5.44 9.83 -16.19
CA PHE A 223 4.94 9.39 -14.90
C PHE A 223 5.39 10.30 -13.76
N LEU A 224 6.70 10.57 -13.65
CA LEU A 224 7.24 11.42 -12.60
C LEU A 224 6.80 12.89 -12.75
N ASN A 225 6.70 13.39 -13.97
CA ASN A 225 6.13 14.72 -14.24
C ASN A 225 4.63 14.80 -13.89
N ALA A 226 3.88 13.70 -14.02
CA ALA A 226 2.48 13.63 -13.61
C ALA A 226 2.34 13.64 -12.07
N ILE A 227 3.24 12.97 -11.34
CA ILE A 227 3.31 13.05 -9.87
C ILE A 227 3.54 14.50 -9.44
N CYS A 228 4.35 15.25 -10.19
CA CYS A 228 4.50 16.69 -10.02
C CYS A 228 3.23 17.49 -10.35
N LYS A 229 2.01 16.93 -10.36
CA LYS A 229 0.75 17.71 -10.38
C LYS A 229 0.04 17.72 -9.03
N PHE A 230 0.40 16.86 -8.09
CA PHE A 230 -0.10 16.92 -6.71
C PHE A 230 0.51 18.12 -5.97
N ARG A 231 -0.30 19.17 -5.74
CA ARG A 231 0.19 20.45 -5.19
C ARG A 231 0.60 20.37 -3.73
N ARG A 232 0.00 19.45 -2.97
CA ARG A 232 0.23 19.27 -1.53
C ARG A 232 1.11 18.08 -1.20
N LEU A 233 1.67 17.40 -2.20
CA LEU A 233 2.48 16.21 -1.99
C LEU A 233 3.74 16.55 -1.21
N ARG A 234 3.92 15.88 -0.07
CA ARG A 234 5.05 16.02 0.85
C ARG A 234 5.90 14.76 0.91
N SER A 235 5.28 13.59 0.77
CA SER A 235 5.96 12.30 0.81
C SER A 235 5.62 11.49 -0.42
N LEU A 236 6.65 11.04 -1.13
CA LEU A 236 6.54 10.11 -2.24
C LEU A 236 7.31 8.84 -1.89
N ARG A 237 6.65 7.69 -1.98
CA ARG A 237 7.32 6.39 -1.96
C ARG A 237 7.06 5.69 -3.29
N LEU A 238 8.11 5.18 -3.91
CA LEU A 238 8.00 4.38 -5.13
C LEU A 238 8.56 2.99 -4.89
N PHE A 239 7.91 2.00 -5.50
CA PHE A 239 8.32 0.60 -5.46
C PHE A 239 8.86 0.19 -6.85
N PRO A 240 10.16 0.39 -7.12
CA PRO A 240 10.77 -0.04 -8.37
C PRO A 240 11.04 -1.55 -8.38
N PRO A 241 11.17 -2.19 -9.56
CA PRO A 241 11.57 -3.59 -9.65
C PRO A 241 13.05 -3.76 -9.27
N PHE A 242 13.39 -4.82 -8.52
CA PHE A 242 14.77 -5.17 -8.16
C PHE A 242 15.29 -6.33 -9.03
N VAL A 243 14.84 -6.41 -10.27
CA VAL A 243 15.34 -7.35 -11.28
C VAL A 243 15.71 -6.60 -12.56
N PRO A 244 16.60 -7.14 -13.40
CA PRO A 244 16.87 -6.56 -14.72
C PRO A 244 15.62 -6.51 -15.61
N ARG A 245 15.56 -5.52 -16.52
CA ARG A 245 14.47 -5.34 -17.49
C ARG A 245 14.21 -6.57 -18.36
N ASP A 246 15.27 -7.25 -18.76
CA ASP A 246 15.21 -8.41 -19.65
C ASP A 246 15.04 -9.73 -18.88
N SER A 247 14.74 -9.67 -17.58
CA SER A 247 14.49 -10.87 -16.78
C SER A 247 13.21 -11.56 -17.28
N PRO A 248 13.20 -12.89 -17.46
CA PRO A 248 11.99 -13.59 -17.82
C PRO A 248 10.92 -13.38 -16.73
N ARG A 249 9.71 -12.98 -17.13
CA ARG A 249 8.60 -12.60 -16.23
C ARG A 249 8.29 -13.64 -15.14
N TYR A 250 8.60 -14.91 -15.41
CA TYR A 250 8.30 -16.03 -14.51
C TYR A 250 9.56 -16.74 -13.95
N SER A 251 10.72 -16.10 -14.03
CA SER A 251 11.95 -16.71 -13.54
C SER A 251 12.09 -16.60 -12.02
N ARG A 252 11.97 -17.73 -11.33
CA ARG A 252 12.31 -17.84 -9.90
C ARG A 252 13.81 -17.70 -9.62
N THR A 253 14.63 -17.65 -10.67
CA THR A 253 16.10 -17.53 -10.59
C THR A 253 16.60 -16.18 -11.10
N ALA A 254 15.71 -15.19 -11.28
CA ALA A 254 16.10 -13.85 -11.71
C ALA A 254 17.14 -13.28 -10.72
N ILE A 255 18.25 -12.80 -11.26
CA ILE A 255 19.32 -12.20 -10.46
C ILE A 255 18.81 -10.84 -9.99
N ASN A 256 18.82 -10.63 -8.69
CA ASN A 256 18.39 -9.35 -8.13
C ASN A 256 19.39 -8.25 -8.48
N CYS A 257 18.88 -7.07 -8.84
CA CYS A 257 19.69 -5.90 -9.11
C CYS A 257 19.26 -4.71 -8.25
N ILE A 258 20.21 -3.82 -8.01
CA ILE A 258 19.95 -2.53 -7.38
C ILE A 258 19.26 -1.63 -8.42
N PRO A 259 18.06 -1.09 -8.15
CA PRO A 259 17.30 -0.34 -9.15
C PRO A 259 17.94 1.01 -9.51
N ILE A 260 18.68 1.61 -8.57
CA ILE A 260 19.33 2.91 -8.74
C ILE A 260 20.57 3.07 -7.85
N SER A 261 21.46 3.99 -8.20
CA SER A 261 22.56 4.42 -7.34
C SER A 261 22.17 5.54 -6.37
N ASP A 262 22.99 5.81 -5.36
CA ASP A 262 22.80 6.92 -4.41
C ASP A 262 22.72 8.29 -5.10
N ASP A 263 23.60 8.53 -6.10
CA ASP A 263 23.62 9.78 -6.88
C ASP A 263 22.32 9.92 -7.70
N GLN A 264 21.85 8.83 -8.30
CA GLN A 264 20.56 8.80 -9.00
C GLN A 264 19.39 9.11 -8.05
N ALA A 265 19.35 8.54 -6.84
CA ALA A 265 18.32 8.84 -5.85
C ALA A 265 18.23 10.35 -5.55
N ILE A 266 19.39 11.00 -5.37
CA ILE A 266 19.49 12.44 -5.13
C ILE A 266 19.02 13.24 -6.35
N ARG A 267 19.45 12.87 -7.56
CA ARG A 267 19.02 13.56 -8.79
C ARG A 267 17.52 13.49 -9.00
N VAL A 268 16.93 12.30 -8.85
CA VAL A 268 15.47 12.09 -8.94
C VAL A 268 14.76 13.00 -7.94
N PHE A 269 15.22 13.00 -6.68
CA PHE A 269 14.63 13.85 -5.64
C PHE A 269 14.71 15.35 -5.95
N GLU A 270 15.90 15.85 -6.30
CA GLU A 270 16.10 17.27 -6.59
C GLU A 270 15.31 17.69 -7.83
N HIS A 271 15.18 16.83 -8.85
CA HIS A 271 14.37 17.11 -10.03
C HIS A 271 12.88 17.22 -9.67
N LEU A 272 12.34 16.22 -8.97
CA LEU A 272 10.94 16.24 -8.51
C LEU A 272 10.67 17.48 -7.64
N ARG A 273 11.61 17.84 -6.77
CA ARG A 273 11.49 18.97 -5.87
C ARG A 273 11.62 20.33 -6.56
N ALA A 274 12.44 20.43 -7.61
CA ALA A 274 12.51 21.63 -8.44
C ALA A 274 11.14 21.91 -9.11
N GLN A 275 10.43 20.86 -9.51
CA GLN A 275 9.06 20.99 -10.02
C GLN A 275 8.01 21.15 -8.90
N ARG A 276 8.25 20.55 -7.73
CA ARG A 276 7.38 20.61 -6.54
C ARG A 276 8.13 20.82 -5.24
N SER A 277 8.22 22.10 -4.85
CA SER A 277 8.88 22.53 -3.62
C SER A 277 8.25 21.99 -2.33
N SER A 278 6.99 21.53 -2.37
CA SER A 278 6.30 20.90 -1.24
C SER A 278 6.85 19.51 -0.89
N LEU A 279 7.54 18.85 -1.81
CA LEU A 279 8.08 17.51 -1.60
C LEU A 279 9.22 17.56 -0.57
N GLN A 280 9.05 16.82 0.51
CA GLN A 280 9.98 16.77 1.64
C GLN A 280 10.74 15.44 1.69
N THR A 281 10.08 14.35 1.29
CA THR A 281 10.62 13.00 1.37
C THR A 281 10.38 12.23 0.07
N LEU A 282 11.42 11.56 -0.43
CA LEU A 282 11.35 10.50 -1.44
C LEU A 282 11.85 9.20 -0.82
N SER A 283 11.12 8.11 -1.00
CA SER A 283 11.54 6.77 -0.62
C SER A 283 11.48 5.85 -1.83
N LEU A 284 12.58 5.14 -2.12
CA LEU A 284 12.66 4.14 -3.17
C LEU A 284 13.01 2.80 -2.48
N ALA A 285 12.08 1.86 -2.47
CA ALA A 285 12.25 0.62 -1.71
C ALA A 285 11.41 -0.52 -2.26
N ALA A 286 11.81 -1.75 -1.96
CA ALA A 286 10.92 -2.91 -2.05
C ALA A 286 10.15 -3.08 -0.73
N ILE A 287 8.92 -3.59 -0.79
CA ILE A 287 8.15 -3.94 0.41
C ILE A 287 8.68 -5.26 1.01
N PRO A 288 8.70 -5.39 2.35
CA PRO A 288 9.48 -6.42 3.02
C PRO A 288 8.77 -7.78 3.03
N SER A 289 7.50 -7.89 2.67
CA SER A 289 6.69 -9.00 3.18
C SER A 289 7.08 -10.37 2.65
N PHE A 290 7.83 -10.50 1.54
CA PHE A 290 8.09 -11.83 0.93
C PHE A 290 9.49 -12.10 0.34
N VAL A 291 10.45 -11.18 0.48
CA VAL A 291 11.70 -11.27 -0.31
C VAL A 291 12.95 -11.68 0.49
N ASN A 292 13.67 -12.72 0.04
CA ASN A 292 15.01 -13.11 0.51
C ASN A 292 16.14 -12.25 -0.12
N ILE A 293 15.86 -10.98 -0.39
CA ILE A 293 16.84 -10.03 -0.94
C ILE A 293 17.36 -9.18 0.23
N ASP A 294 18.68 -8.94 0.22
CA ASP A 294 19.35 -7.86 0.96
C ASP A 294 18.85 -6.50 0.43
N THR A 295 17.56 -6.24 0.60
CA THR A 295 16.86 -5.13 -0.05
C THR A 295 17.37 -3.82 0.53
N MET A 296 17.67 -2.89 -0.36
CA MET A 296 18.10 -1.54 -0.04
C MET A 296 16.91 -0.59 -0.16
N CYS A 297 16.81 0.35 0.77
CA CYS A 297 15.83 1.43 0.72
C CYS A 297 16.59 2.74 0.72
N TRP A 298 16.34 3.58 -0.28
CA TRP A 298 16.84 4.95 -0.34
C TRP A 298 15.76 5.87 0.21
N GLU A 299 16.05 6.55 1.31
CA GLU A 299 15.20 7.59 1.89
C GLU A 299 15.90 8.93 1.77
N VAL A 300 15.42 9.77 0.85
CA VAL A 300 15.93 11.12 0.62
C VAL A 300 15.00 12.12 1.32
N LYS A 301 15.55 12.95 2.20
CA LYS A 301 14.82 13.94 2.99
C LYS A 301 15.42 15.32 2.84
N ARG A 302 14.58 16.35 2.72
CA ARG A 302 15.02 17.73 2.80
C ARG A 302 15.14 18.21 4.25
N GLN A 303 16.28 18.81 4.59
CA GLN A 303 16.51 19.50 5.87
C GLN A 303 17.11 20.89 5.62
N GLY A 304 16.25 21.91 5.57
CA GLY A 304 16.68 23.28 5.24
C GLY A 304 17.24 23.37 3.82
N GLU A 305 18.52 23.73 3.71
CA GLU A 305 19.25 23.76 2.42
C GLU A 305 19.90 22.42 2.05
N LYS A 306 19.99 21.50 3.01
CA LYS A 306 20.68 20.22 2.84
C LYS A 306 19.69 19.13 2.45
N THR A 307 20.15 18.17 1.67
CA THR A 307 19.43 16.95 1.33
C THR A 307 20.13 15.77 1.99
N ILE A 308 19.39 14.96 2.72
CA ILE A 308 19.92 13.80 3.44
C ILE A 308 19.44 12.56 2.72
N LEU A 309 20.38 11.78 2.19
CA LEU A 309 20.10 10.42 1.74
C LEU A 309 20.42 9.46 2.88
N THR A 310 19.47 8.58 3.19
CA THR A 310 19.67 7.46 4.11
C THR A 310 19.41 6.16 3.35
N THR A 311 20.44 5.34 3.21
CA THR A 311 20.35 4.00 2.63
C THR A 311 20.21 2.99 3.76
N LYS A 312 19.11 2.23 3.75
CA LYS A 312 18.76 1.21 4.76
C LYS A 312 18.82 -0.17 4.13
N HIS A 313 19.17 -1.18 4.91
CA HIS A 313 19.26 -2.57 4.45
C HIS A 313 18.45 -3.47 5.37
N ARG A 314 17.66 -4.39 4.79
CA ARG A 314 16.70 -5.21 5.53
C ARG A 314 17.31 -6.11 6.60
N ALA A 315 18.49 -6.67 6.35
CA ALA A 315 19.16 -7.61 7.24
C ALA A 315 20.41 -7.03 7.90
N ARG A 316 20.58 -5.70 7.92
CA ARG A 316 21.75 -5.05 8.53
C ARG A 316 21.35 -4.16 9.68
N ASN A 317 22.17 -4.15 10.71
CA ASN A 317 22.06 -3.27 11.87
C ASN A 317 22.75 -1.92 11.63
N TYR A 318 22.89 -1.48 10.38
CA TYR A 318 23.43 -0.18 10.07
C TYR A 318 22.64 0.50 8.95
N GLN A 319 22.76 1.82 8.91
CA GLN A 319 22.30 2.63 7.79
C GLN A 319 23.44 3.53 7.34
N HIS A 320 23.52 3.77 6.04
CA HIS A 320 24.44 4.75 5.47
C HIS A 320 23.71 6.08 5.34
N ARG A 321 24.23 7.14 5.94
CA ARG A 321 23.65 8.48 5.84
C ARG A 321 24.63 9.40 5.13
N GLN A 322 24.15 10.09 4.12
CA GLN A 322 24.92 11.03 3.32
C GLN A 322 24.25 12.40 3.34
N VAL A 323 25.06 13.44 3.44
CA VAL A 323 24.61 14.83 3.40
C VAL A 323 25.02 15.44 2.08
N TRP A 324 24.06 16.04 1.38
CA TRP A 324 24.20 16.62 0.05
C TRP A 324 23.77 18.09 0.05
N ILE A 325 24.41 18.89 -0.80
CA ILE A 325 23.98 20.24 -1.16
C ILE A 325 23.89 20.28 -2.68
N GLY A 326 22.67 20.40 -3.21
CA GLY A 326 22.41 20.13 -4.63
C GLY A 326 22.83 18.70 -4.98
N GLN A 327 23.67 18.55 -6.01
CA GLN A 327 24.22 17.26 -6.46
C GLN A 327 25.63 16.99 -5.90
N ARG A 328 26.11 17.78 -4.92
CA ARG A 328 27.42 17.57 -4.31
C ARG A 328 27.29 16.89 -2.95
N ARG A 329 27.94 15.73 -2.78
CA ARG A 329 28.06 15.05 -1.48
C ARG A 329 29.07 15.80 -0.61
N ILE A 330 28.64 16.14 0.61
CA ILE A 330 29.44 16.88 1.60
C ILE A 330 30.02 15.94 2.65
N SER A 331 29.22 14.99 3.13
CA SER A 331 29.67 14.02 4.13
C SER A 331 28.91 12.70 4.03
N SER A 332 29.46 11.67 4.68
CA SER A 332 28.96 10.32 4.69
C SER A 332 29.28 9.68 6.04
N GLU A 333 28.29 9.11 6.71
CA GLU A 333 28.43 8.42 7.99
C GLU A 333 27.73 7.06 7.95
N ILE A 334 28.33 6.04 8.58
CA ILE A 334 27.67 4.75 8.81
C ILE A 334 27.19 4.74 10.25
N LYS A 335 25.88 4.73 10.45
CA LYS A 335 25.27 4.64 11.77
C LYS A 335 24.91 3.18 12.05
N ARG A 336 25.60 2.58 13.04
CA ARG A 336 25.32 1.22 13.52
C ARG A 336 24.36 1.26 14.70
N PHE A 337 23.59 0.19 14.85
CA PHE A 337 22.58 0.03 15.88
C PHE A 337 22.80 -1.29 16.61
N ASN A 338 22.57 -1.28 17.93
CA ASN A 338 22.63 -2.50 18.74
C ASN A 338 21.41 -3.40 18.48
N THR A 339 20.28 -2.80 18.12
CA THR A 339 19.05 -3.49 17.72
C THR A 339 18.73 -3.19 16.26
N PRO A 340 18.32 -4.19 15.45
CA PRO A 340 17.94 -3.95 14.07
C PRO A 340 16.85 -2.89 13.93
N ARG A 341 17.18 -1.88 13.10
CA ARG A 341 16.25 -1.10 12.26
C ARG A 341 14.95 -1.81 11.86
N LYS A 342 13.75 -1.27 12.07
CA LYS A 342 12.67 -1.57 11.11
C LYS A 342 13.14 -1.10 9.72
N TYR A 343 13.17 -2.02 8.76
CA TYR A 343 13.69 -1.78 7.41
C TYR A 343 12.92 -0.68 6.67
N LEU A 344 11.60 -0.79 6.71
CA LEU A 344 10.67 0.26 6.34
C LEU A 344 9.90 0.69 7.59
N SER A 345 9.61 1.98 7.68
CA SER A 345 8.48 2.36 8.53
C SER A 345 7.26 1.70 7.91
N ASP A 346 6.51 0.96 8.73
CA ASP A 346 5.10 0.72 8.42
C ASP A 346 4.47 2.08 8.07
N SER A 347 3.33 2.10 7.39
CA SER A 347 2.51 3.31 7.33
C SER A 347 2.13 3.68 8.78
N GLU A 348 3.04 4.32 9.54
CA GLU A 348 3.04 4.60 10.99
C GLU A 348 1.82 5.42 11.42
N CYS A 349 1.07 5.87 10.42
CA CYS A 349 -0.12 6.68 10.52
C CYS A 349 -1.41 5.87 10.74
N TRP A 350 -1.35 4.54 10.86
CA TRP A 350 -2.53 3.67 10.99
C TRP A 350 -3.17 3.61 12.39
N ALA A 351 -2.53 4.16 13.42
CA ALA A 351 -3.13 4.33 14.75
C ALA A 351 -3.81 5.72 14.94
N LEU A 352 -4.94 5.81 15.65
CA LEU A 352 -5.55 7.08 16.10
C LEU A 352 -4.69 7.90 17.08
N THR A 353 -3.45 7.51 17.38
CA THR A 353 -2.53 8.24 18.26
C THR A 353 -1.27 8.58 17.46
N ARG A 354 -0.82 9.83 17.31
CA ARG A 354 -0.31 10.70 18.38
C ARG A 354 -0.14 12.18 17.94
N ASN A 355 -0.99 12.70 17.05
CA ASN A 355 -0.80 14.06 16.50
C ASN A 355 -1.67 15.18 17.08
N ASP A 356 -2.49 14.91 18.10
CA ASP A 356 -3.15 16.00 18.86
C ASP A 356 -2.26 16.57 19.99
N VAL A 357 -1.02 16.07 20.17
CA VAL A 357 -0.12 16.51 21.28
C VAL A 357 1.03 17.42 20.81
N HIS A 358 1.27 17.58 19.50
CA HIS A 358 2.37 18.43 19.01
C HIS A 358 1.96 19.81 18.47
N HIS A 359 0.70 20.23 18.68
CA HIS A 359 0.27 21.61 18.38
C HIS A 359 0.30 22.58 19.57
N SER A 360 0.78 22.18 20.75
CA SER A 360 0.83 23.05 21.94
C SER A 360 2.23 23.23 22.54
N ASN A 361 3.26 23.51 21.73
CA ASN A 361 4.51 24.11 22.21
C ASN A 361 5.14 25.03 21.15
N ARG A 362 4.40 26.06 20.78
CA ARG A 362 4.95 27.32 20.26
C ARG A 362 4.21 28.45 21.00
N ARG A 363 4.98 29.22 21.79
CA ARG A 363 4.63 30.21 22.83
C ARG A 363 4.93 29.57 24.20
N THR A 364 6.07 29.86 24.79
CA THR A 364 6.36 31.16 25.42
C THR A 364 7.74 31.72 25.09
N ARG A 365 7.82 33.04 25.30
CA ARG A 365 8.96 33.95 25.12
C ARG A 365 10.24 33.48 25.79
#